data_AF-A0A5N7MEQ2-F1
#
_entry.id   AF-A0A5N7MEQ2-F1
#
_cell.length_a   1.000
_cell.length_b   1.000
_cell.length_c   1.000
_cell.angle_alpha   90.00
_cell.angle_beta   90.00
_cell.angle_gamma   90.00
#
_symmetry.space_group_name_H-M   'P 1'
#
loop_
_entity.id
_entity.type
_entity.pdbx_description
1 polymer ?
#
loop_
_entity_poly.entity_id
_entity_poly.type
_entity_poly.pdbx_seq_one_letter_code
_entity_poly.pdbx_strand_id
1 'polypeptide(L)'
;MFQYQWTSRPVTLNAELSATMRNETQGVEALAVRLFQLTQLEVINQERRGHDAEITSALLKEVAANRFGLIAPILDALRQNNQRKIKQYEDLLQLNLPKLQQNVDDAINLSILQEQSQSRQQLAFEHHRAISSLITMGYDQATAKQAVDRIFEADPNLSAPSAVRQILNAVDPGPASEFACSSESLKSIAEMALAGQSASMRSERQV
;
A
#
# COMPACT_ATOMS: atom_id res chain seq x y z
N MET A 1 -23.17 -7.58 -12.94
CA MET A 1 -22.93 -6.71 -14.12
C MET A 1 -24.17 -5.90 -14.51
N PHE A 2 -25.28 -6.52 -14.91
CA PHE A 2 -26.49 -5.80 -15.39
C PHE A 2 -27.16 -4.88 -14.34
N GLN A 3 -26.84 -5.03 -13.05
CA GLN A 3 -27.27 -4.12 -11.99
C GLN A 3 -26.64 -2.72 -12.06
N TYR A 4 -25.60 -2.52 -12.88
CA TYR A 4 -24.87 -1.26 -13.02
C TYR A 4 -25.20 -0.54 -14.33
N GLN A 5 -26.47 -0.14 -14.47
CA GLN A 5 -26.96 0.63 -15.62
C GLN A 5 -27.08 2.11 -15.27
N TRP A 6 -26.46 2.96 -16.08
CA TRP A 6 -26.59 4.43 -16.03
C TRP A 6 -27.52 4.97 -17.12
N THR A 7 -28.46 4.15 -17.59
CA THR A 7 -29.49 4.53 -18.58
C THR A 7 -30.75 5.01 -17.89
N SER A 8 -31.53 5.86 -18.56
CA SER A 8 -32.80 6.36 -18.02
C SER A 8 -33.83 5.25 -17.86
N ARG A 9 -33.73 4.20 -18.69
CA ARG A 9 -34.52 2.97 -18.62
C ARG A 9 -33.64 1.76 -18.34
N PRO A 10 -33.50 1.35 -17.07
CA PRO A 10 -32.76 0.14 -16.73
C PRO A 10 -33.57 -1.11 -17.08
N VAL A 11 -32.93 -2.06 -17.77
CA VAL A 11 -33.55 -3.32 -18.22
C VAL A 11 -33.03 -4.49 -17.41
N THR A 12 -33.89 -5.44 -17.02
CA THR A 12 -33.43 -6.67 -16.36
C THR A 12 -32.79 -7.63 -17.35
N LEU A 13 -31.73 -8.32 -16.92
CA LEU A 13 -31.09 -9.34 -17.77
C LEU A 13 -32.05 -10.51 -17.99
N ASN A 14 -32.58 -10.62 -19.20
CA ASN A 14 -33.42 -11.73 -19.63
C ASN A 14 -32.59 -12.77 -20.43
N ALA A 15 -33.20 -13.91 -20.73
CA ALA A 15 -32.53 -15.00 -21.45
C ALA A 15 -32.09 -14.58 -22.86
N GLU A 16 -32.85 -13.72 -23.54
CA GLU A 16 -32.54 -13.22 -24.88
C GLU A 16 -31.29 -12.33 -24.90
N LEU A 17 -31.22 -11.37 -24.00
CA LEU A 17 -30.07 -10.48 -23.82
C LEU A 17 -28.84 -11.27 -23.40
N SER A 18 -29.00 -12.24 -22.49
CA SER A 18 -27.91 -13.13 -22.08
C SER A 18 -27.38 -13.96 -23.25
N ALA A 19 -28.27 -14.57 -24.04
CA ALA A 19 -27.89 -15.33 -25.23
C ALA A 19 -27.21 -14.44 -26.28
N THR A 20 -27.71 -13.23 -26.49
CA THR A 20 -27.12 -12.26 -27.43
C THR A 20 -25.71 -11.85 -26.99
N MET A 21 -25.53 -11.48 -25.72
CA MET A 21 -24.22 -11.16 -25.15
C MET A 21 -23.24 -12.31 -25.31
N ARG A 22 -23.65 -13.54 -25.00
CA ARG A 22 -22.82 -14.73 -25.18
C ARG A 22 -22.49 -15.00 -26.64
N ASN A 23 -23.43 -14.78 -27.55
CA ASN A 23 -23.19 -14.96 -28.99
C ASN A 23 -22.19 -13.93 -29.52
N GLU A 24 -22.31 -12.66 -29.15
CA GLU A 24 -21.43 -11.60 -29.64
C GLU A 24 -20.04 -11.63 -28.99
N THR A 25 -19.90 -12.23 -27.81
CA THR A 25 -18.63 -12.25 -27.06
C THR A 25 -17.98 -13.63 -27.01
N GLN A 26 -18.68 -14.67 -27.49
CA GLN A 26 -18.32 -16.08 -27.35
C GLN A 26 -18.07 -16.50 -25.89
N GLY A 27 -18.64 -15.76 -24.93
CA GLY A 27 -18.49 -16.02 -23.49
C GLY A 27 -17.22 -15.46 -22.86
N VAL A 28 -16.43 -14.66 -23.58
CA VAL A 28 -15.27 -13.96 -23.01
C VAL A 28 -15.76 -12.84 -22.10
N GLU A 29 -15.57 -12.99 -20.79
CA GLU A 29 -16.12 -12.08 -19.77
C GLU A 29 -15.68 -10.62 -19.95
N ALA A 30 -14.40 -10.39 -20.26
CA ALA A 30 -13.88 -9.04 -20.50
C ALA A 30 -14.57 -8.37 -21.70
N LEU A 31 -14.86 -9.12 -22.77
CA LEU A 31 -15.60 -8.61 -23.92
C LEU A 31 -17.07 -8.37 -23.60
N ALA A 32 -17.68 -9.20 -22.75
CA ALA A 32 -19.04 -8.96 -22.27
C ALA A 32 -19.13 -7.66 -21.48
N VAL A 33 -18.26 -7.44 -20.50
CA VAL A 33 -18.20 -6.17 -19.75
C VAL A 33 -18.01 -4.99 -20.70
N ARG A 34 -17.12 -5.12 -21.69
CA ARG A 34 -16.85 -4.05 -22.64
C ARG A 34 -18.04 -3.76 -23.56
N LEU A 35 -18.70 -4.79 -24.08
CA LEU A 35 -19.89 -4.65 -24.94
C LEU A 35 -21.00 -3.89 -24.20
N PHE A 36 -21.24 -4.22 -22.94
CA PHE A 36 -22.25 -3.55 -22.12
C PHE A 36 -21.92 -2.09 -21.83
N GLN A 37 -20.67 -1.77 -21.49
CA GLN A 37 -20.24 -0.37 -21.31
C GLN A 37 -20.48 0.45 -22.59
N LEU A 38 -20.10 -0.11 -23.74
CA LEU A 38 -20.28 0.54 -25.03
C LEU A 38 -21.75 0.69 -25.41
N THR A 39 -22.57 -0.29 -25.05
CA THR A 39 -24.02 -0.25 -25.29
C THR A 39 -24.70 0.80 -24.43
N GLN A 40 -24.36 0.89 -23.15
CA GLN A 40 -24.84 1.98 -22.29
C GLN A 40 -24.44 3.35 -22.82
N LEU A 41 -23.20 3.50 -23.31
CA LEU A 41 -22.76 4.75 -23.92
C LEU A 41 -23.60 5.11 -25.17
N GLU A 42 -23.95 4.13 -25.99
CA GLU A 42 -24.79 4.34 -27.16
C GLU A 42 -26.22 4.74 -26.76
N VAL A 43 -26.81 4.09 -25.75
CA VAL A 43 -28.11 4.48 -25.18
C VAL A 43 -28.08 5.92 -24.67
N ILE A 44 -27.07 6.29 -23.86
CA ILE A 44 -26.92 7.65 -23.33
C ILE A 44 -26.80 8.68 -24.47
N ASN A 45 -26.09 8.33 -25.54
CA ASN A 45 -25.97 9.20 -26.72
C ASN A 45 -27.30 9.37 -27.46
N GLN A 46 -28.12 8.32 -27.55
CA GLN A 46 -29.45 8.37 -28.14
C GLN A 46 -30.42 9.19 -27.27
N GLU A 47 -30.40 8.98 -25.95
CA GLU A 47 -31.16 9.77 -24.96
C GLU A 47 -30.82 11.26 -25.05
N ARG A 48 -29.53 11.61 -25.17
CA ARG A 48 -29.10 13.01 -25.34
C ARG A 48 -29.60 13.65 -26.63
N ARG A 49 -29.92 12.85 -27.66
CA ARG A 49 -30.52 13.32 -28.92
C ARG A 49 -32.05 13.38 -28.84
N GLY A 50 -32.64 13.11 -27.69
CA GLY A 50 -34.09 13.11 -27.47
C GLY A 50 -34.78 11.80 -27.90
N HIS A 51 -34.03 10.74 -28.18
CA HIS A 51 -34.63 9.43 -28.46
C HIS A 51 -34.83 8.66 -27.16
N ASP A 52 -35.97 8.01 -27.07
CA ASP A 52 -36.25 7.06 -26.01
C ASP A 52 -35.56 5.73 -26.35
N ALA A 53 -34.51 5.38 -25.61
CA ALA A 53 -33.64 4.26 -25.93
C ALA A 53 -33.41 3.37 -24.70
N GLU A 54 -33.27 2.07 -24.94
CA GLU A 54 -33.00 1.08 -23.91
C GLU A 54 -32.06 -0.01 -24.47
N ILE A 55 -31.50 -0.82 -23.57
CA ILE A 55 -30.64 -1.92 -23.96
C ILE A 55 -31.50 -3.03 -24.58
N THR A 56 -31.34 -3.24 -25.90
CA THR A 56 -32.03 -4.29 -26.65
C THR A 56 -31.04 -5.26 -27.29
N SER A 57 -31.52 -6.45 -27.69
CA SER A 57 -30.71 -7.43 -28.42
C SER A 57 -30.22 -6.89 -29.77
N ALA A 58 -31.05 -6.08 -30.44
CA ALA A 58 -30.69 -5.38 -31.68
C ALA A 58 -29.53 -4.40 -31.45
N LEU A 59 -29.63 -3.56 -30.41
CA LEU A 59 -28.60 -2.58 -30.08
C LEU A 59 -27.27 -3.27 -29.70
N LEU A 60 -27.32 -4.37 -28.94
CA LEU A 60 -26.13 -5.16 -28.62
C LEU A 60 -25.41 -5.67 -29.87
N LYS A 61 -26.15 -6.20 -30.85
CA LYS A 61 -25.60 -6.68 -32.12
C LYS A 61 -25.02 -5.54 -32.94
N GLU A 62 -25.71 -4.40 -32.99
CA GLU A 62 -25.23 -3.21 -33.69
C GLU A 62 -23.92 -2.69 -33.09
N VAL A 63 -23.87 -2.54 -31.76
CA VAL A 63 -22.69 -2.07 -31.06
C VAL A 63 -21.53 -3.05 -31.23
N ALA A 64 -21.79 -4.36 -31.17
CA ALA A 64 -20.78 -5.38 -31.44
C ALA A 64 -20.23 -5.27 -32.87
N ALA A 65 -21.10 -5.19 -33.89
CA ALA A 65 -20.68 -5.03 -35.28
C ALA A 65 -19.83 -3.76 -35.49
N ASN A 66 -20.22 -2.66 -34.85
CA ASN A 66 -19.56 -1.36 -35.01
C ASN A 66 -18.26 -1.22 -34.20
N ARG A 67 -18.12 -1.90 -33.05
CA ARG A 67 -17.00 -1.70 -32.12
C ARG A 67 -16.03 -2.87 -32.07
N PHE A 68 -16.46 -4.07 -32.45
CA PHE A 68 -15.64 -5.28 -32.43
C PHE A 68 -15.10 -5.67 -33.81
N GLY A 69 -15.14 -4.79 -34.81
CA GLY A 69 -14.69 -5.10 -36.18
C GLY A 69 -13.30 -5.73 -36.29
N LEU A 70 -12.34 -5.33 -35.43
CA LEU A 70 -10.99 -5.91 -35.41
C LEU A 70 -10.95 -7.35 -34.88
N ILE A 71 -11.80 -7.67 -33.90
CA ILE A 71 -11.85 -8.98 -33.25
C ILE A 71 -12.95 -9.88 -33.82
N ALA A 72 -13.85 -9.34 -34.65
CA ALA A 72 -14.95 -10.06 -35.28
C ALA A 72 -14.49 -11.31 -36.04
N PRO A 73 -13.39 -11.29 -36.83
CA PRO A 73 -12.90 -12.50 -37.50
C PRO A 73 -12.48 -13.62 -36.52
N ILE A 74 -11.96 -13.23 -35.35
CA ILE A 74 -11.55 -14.17 -34.29
C ILE A 74 -12.80 -14.75 -33.61
N LEU A 75 -13.77 -13.90 -33.27
CA LEU A 75 -15.04 -14.32 -32.67
C LEU A 75 -15.83 -15.25 -33.61
N ASP A 76 -15.81 -14.98 -34.92
CA ASP A 76 -16.42 -15.85 -35.92
C ASP A 76 -15.69 -17.18 -36.05
N ALA A 77 -14.36 -17.18 -35.97
CA ALA A 77 -13.58 -18.42 -35.97
C ALA A 77 -13.90 -19.29 -34.75
N LEU A 78 -14.08 -18.67 -33.58
CA LEU A 78 -14.52 -19.34 -32.34
C LEU A 78 -15.94 -19.90 -32.49
N ARG A 79 -16.87 -19.09 -33.01
CA ARG A 79 -18.28 -19.47 -33.22
C ARG A 79 -18.43 -20.67 -34.15
N GLN A 80 -17.60 -20.72 -35.20
CA GLN A 80 -17.57 -21.81 -36.18
C GLN A 80 -16.79 -23.04 -35.70
N ASN A 81 -16.17 -22.99 -34.51
CA ASN A 81 -15.21 -23.97 -34.01
C ASN A 81 -14.14 -24.33 -35.08
N ASN A 82 -13.73 -23.34 -35.88
CA ASN A 82 -12.86 -23.56 -37.03
C ASN A 82 -11.41 -23.53 -36.57
N GLN A 83 -10.92 -24.70 -36.14
CA GLN A 83 -9.56 -24.91 -35.64
C GLN A 83 -8.47 -24.38 -36.60
N ARG A 84 -8.70 -24.43 -37.93
CA ARG A 84 -7.73 -23.90 -38.91
C ARG A 84 -7.63 -22.37 -38.87
N LYS A 85 -8.76 -21.68 -38.71
CA LYS A 85 -8.79 -20.21 -38.57
C LYS A 85 -8.28 -19.77 -37.20
N ILE A 86 -8.65 -20.50 -36.14
CA ILE A 86 -8.15 -20.23 -34.78
C ILE A 86 -6.61 -20.29 -34.74
N LYS A 87 -6.01 -21.27 -35.42
CA LYS A 87 -4.54 -21.39 -35.56
C LYS A 87 -3.87 -20.23 -36.31
N GLN A 88 -4.59 -19.53 -37.21
CA GLN A 88 -4.05 -18.34 -37.89
C GLN A 88 -4.00 -17.13 -36.95
N TYR A 89 -4.86 -17.12 -35.94
CA TYR A 89 -4.86 -16.13 -34.87
C TYR A 89 -4.08 -16.64 -33.64
N GLU A 90 -3.48 -17.83 -33.70
CA GLU A 90 -2.67 -18.39 -32.61
C GLU A 90 -1.50 -17.47 -32.32
N ASP A 91 -0.84 -16.89 -33.32
CA ASP A 91 0.22 -15.90 -33.10
C ASP A 91 -0.29 -14.64 -32.40
N LEU A 92 -1.52 -14.18 -32.64
CA LEU A 92 -2.12 -13.04 -31.93
C LEU A 92 -2.53 -13.38 -30.49
N LEU A 93 -2.95 -14.63 -30.24
CA LEU A 93 -3.32 -15.16 -28.92
C LEU A 93 -2.07 -15.52 -28.09
N GLN A 94 -1.05 -16.08 -28.73
CA GLN A 94 0.24 -16.46 -28.16
C GLN A 94 1.18 -15.26 -27.96
N LEU A 95 1.04 -14.16 -28.73
CA LEU A 95 1.90 -12.98 -28.51
C LEU A 95 1.63 -12.25 -27.19
N ASN A 96 0.46 -12.42 -26.58
CA ASN A 96 0.07 -11.55 -25.46
C ASN A 96 -0.33 -12.27 -24.19
N LEU A 97 -0.87 -13.50 -24.19
CA LEU A 97 -1.27 -14.12 -22.90
C LEU A 97 -0.06 -14.52 -22.04
N PRO A 98 0.93 -15.27 -22.55
CA PRO A 98 2.09 -15.66 -21.74
C PRO A 98 3.03 -14.47 -21.49
N LYS A 99 3.18 -13.56 -22.46
CA LYS A 99 4.02 -12.36 -22.30
C LYS A 99 3.39 -11.33 -21.36
N LEU A 100 2.06 -11.16 -21.33
CA LEU A 100 1.41 -10.31 -20.32
C LEU A 100 1.52 -10.94 -18.93
N GLN A 101 1.36 -12.26 -18.81
CA GLN A 101 1.59 -12.96 -17.55
C GLN A 101 3.04 -12.80 -17.07
N GLN A 102 4.02 -13.03 -17.94
CA GLN A 102 5.44 -12.81 -17.62
C GLN A 102 5.74 -11.37 -17.24
N ASN A 103 5.24 -10.36 -17.95
CA ASN A 103 5.47 -8.96 -17.57
C ASN A 103 4.81 -8.60 -16.23
N VAL A 104 3.65 -9.19 -15.90
CA VAL A 104 2.98 -9.00 -14.60
C VAL A 104 3.73 -9.72 -13.50
N ASP A 105 4.15 -10.97 -13.73
CA ASP A 105 4.93 -11.78 -12.79
C ASP A 105 6.31 -11.16 -12.55
N ASP A 106 6.96 -10.65 -13.58
CA ASP A 106 8.24 -9.94 -13.52
C ASP A 106 8.10 -8.60 -12.78
N ALA A 107 7.01 -7.85 -13.02
CA ALA A 107 6.73 -6.61 -12.29
C ALA A 107 6.46 -6.87 -10.80
N ILE A 108 5.71 -7.93 -10.47
CA ILE A 108 5.43 -8.35 -9.09
C ILE A 108 6.73 -8.85 -8.42
N ASN A 109 7.52 -9.65 -9.11
CA ASN A 109 8.80 -10.14 -8.58
C ASN A 109 9.79 -8.98 -8.38
N LEU A 110 9.85 -8.01 -9.30
CA LEU A 110 10.67 -6.81 -9.15
C LEU A 110 10.20 -5.94 -7.98
N SER A 111 8.90 -5.74 -7.78
CA SER A 111 8.39 -4.98 -6.64
C SER A 111 8.67 -5.68 -5.32
N ILE A 112 8.50 -7.01 -5.25
CA ILE A 112 8.84 -7.81 -4.06
C ILE A 112 10.34 -7.75 -3.78
N LEU A 113 11.18 -7.90 -4.80
CA LEU A 113 12.64 -7.79 -4.66
C LEU A 113 13.06 -6.38 -4.23
N GLN A 114 12.43 -5.33 -4.77
CA GLN A 114 12.66 -3.94 -4.38
C GLN A 114 12.21 -3.69 -2.95
N GLU A 115 11.00 -4.09 -2.56
CA GLU A 115 10.51 -3.99 -1.19
C GLU A 115 11.43 -4.73 -0.20
N GLN A 116 11.85 -5.96 -0.53
CA GLN A 116 12.81 -6.69 0.29
C GLN A 116 14.18 -6.00 0.35
N SER A 117 14.65 -5.40 -0.74
CA SER A 117 15.91 -4.66 -0.75
C SER A 117 15.82 -3.39 0.10
N GLN A 118 14.70 -2.67 0.03
CA GLN A 118 14.43 -1.48 0.83
C GLN A 118 14.26 -1.82 2.30
N SER A 119 13.52 -2.88 2.64
CA SER A 119 13.41 -3.36 4.02
C SER A 119 14.78 -3.77 4.56
N ARG A 120 15.59 -4.52 3.81
CA ARG A 120 16.97 -4.87 4.23
C ARG A 120 17.84 -3.62 4.43
N GLN A 121 17.73 -2.62 3.56
CA GLN A 121 18.44 -1.35 3.69
C GLN A 121 17.97 -0.54 4.91
N GLN A 122 16.65 -0.51 5.17
CA GLN A 122 16.06 0.16 6.33
C GLN A 122 16.52 -0.50 7.64
N LEU A 123 16.56 -1.83 7.69
CA LEU A 123 17.07 -2.55 8.87
C LEU A 123 18.56 -2.25 9.11
N ALA A 124 19.39 -2.26 8.06
CA ALA A 124 20.79 -1.90 8.17
C ALA A 124 21.00 -0.44 8.61
N PHE A 125 20.15 0.47 8.12
CA PHE A 125 20.17 1.88 8.50
C PHE A 125 19.77 2.07 9.97
N GLU A 126 18.70 1.43 10.43
CA GLU A 126 18.23 1.53 11.81
C GLU A 126 19.24 0.88 12.79
N HIS A 127 19.90 -0.21 12.40
CA HIS A 127 21.00 -0.82 13.15
C HIS A 127 22.19 0.14 13.31
N HIS A 128 22.67 0.72 12.21
CA HIS A 128 23.78 1.68 12.23
C HIS A 128 23.44 2.96 12.99
N ARG A 129 22.20 3.43 12.88
CA ARG A 129 21.68 4.59 13.58
C ARG A 129 21.62 4.38 15.09
N ALA A 130 21.20 3.20 15.55
CA ALA A 130 21.20 2.84 16.96
C ALA A 130 22.61 2.83 17.55
N ILE A 131 23.59 2.24 16.84
CA ILE A 131 25.01 2.25 17.25
C ILE A 131 25.53 3.68 17.33
N SER A 132 25.29 4.50 16.30
CA SER A 132 25.77 5.89 16.25
C SER A 132 25.17 6.75 17.37
N SER A 133 23.90 6.55 17.70
CA SER A 133 23.26 7.23 18.84
C SER A 133 23.88 6.85 20.18
N LEU A 134 24.20 5.58 20.42
CA LEU A 134 24.87 5.14 21.65
C LEU A 134 26.28 5.70 21.78
N ILE A 135 27.05 5.74 20.68
CA ILE A 135 28.38 6.38 20.67
C ILE A 135 28.27 7.87 20.98
N THR A 136 27.28 8.56 20.42
CA THR A 136 27.03 9.98 20.69
C THR A 136 26.63 10.22 22.15
N MET A 137 25.95 9.26 22.78
CA MET A 137 25.62 9.25 24.21
C MET A 137 26.81 8.92 25.12
N GLY A 138 27.99 8.61 24.54
CA GLY A 138 29.24 8.37 25.26
C GLY A 138 29.55 6.91 25.55
N TYR A 139 28.82 5.95 24.98
CA TYR A 139 29.12 4.53 25.11
C TYR A 139 30.27 4.11 24.18
N ASP A 140 31.12 3.19 24.65
CA ASP A 140 32.22 2.66 23.86
C ASP A 140 31.73 1.85 22.65
N GLN A 141 32.43 1.97 21.52
CA GLN A 141 32.02 1.37 20.24
C GLN A 141 31.86 -0.16 20.31
N ALA A 142 32.70 -0.84 21.11
CA ALA A 142 32.62 -2.29 21.25
C ALA A 142 31.38 -2.73 22.05
N THR A 143 31.06 -1.98 23.12
CA THR A 143 29.90 -2.27 23.98
C THR A 143 28.58 -1.90 23.30
N ALA A 144 28.52 -0.77 22.59
CA ALA A 144 27.37 -0.33 21.83
C ALA A 144 27.01 -1.31 20.70
N LYS A 145 28.03 -1.79 19.95
CA LYS A 145 27.82 -2.77 18.89
C LYS A 145 27.26 -4.08 19.43
N GLN A 146 27.85 -4.61 20.51
CA GLN A 146 27.40 -5.86 21.11
C GLN A 146 25.97 -5.77 21.68
N ALA A 147 25.59 -4.63 22.27
CA ALA A 147 24.24 -4.43 22.81
C ALA A 147 23.19 -4.35 21.70
N VAL A 148 23.49 -3.65 20.60
CA VAL A 148 22.59 -3.55 19.44
C VAL A 148 22.46 -4.89 18.73
N ASP A 149 23.57 -5.62 18.53
CA ASP A 149 23.55 -6.93 17.86
C ASP A 149 22.64 -7.92 18.61
N ARG A 150 22.70 -7.97 19.95
CA ARG A 150 21.84 -8.84 20.76
C ARG A 150 20.34 -8.52 20.65
N ILE A 151 19.97 -7.25 20.51
CA ILE A 151 18.55 -6.86 20.41
C ILE A 151 18.01 -7.06 19.01
N PHE A 152 18.79 -6.75 17.98
CA PHE A 152 18.39 -7.00 16.59
C PHE A 152 18.38 -8.51 16.24
N GLU A 153 19.15 -9.34 16.95
CA GLU A 153 19.03 -10.81 16.89
C GLU A 153 17.72 -11.32 17.51
N ALA A 154 17.22 -10.67 18.57
CA ALA A 154 15.97 -11.04 19.23
C ALA A 154 14.72 -10.53 18.46
N ASP A 155 14.77 -9.30 17.94
CA ASP A 155 13.69 -8.67 17.17
C ASP A 155 14.24 -7.94 15.92
N PRO A 156 14.22 -8.60 14.73
CA PRO A 156 14.86 -8.08 13.52
C PRO A 156 14.24 -6.81 12.92
N ASN A 157 13.02 -6.44 13.31
CA ASN A 157 12.28 -5.30 12.73
C ASN A 157 12.12 -4.11 13.70
N LEU A 158 12.96 -4.02 14.73
CA LEU A 158 12.85 -2.98 15.75
C LEU A 158 13.45 -1.64 15.27
N SER A 159 12.75 -0.53 15.51
CA SER A 159 13.23 0.81 15.13
C SER A 159 14.31 1.32 16.10
N ALA A 160 15.31 2.04 15.57
CA ALA A 160 16.47 2.58 16.28
C ALA A 160 16.15 3.28 17.61
N PRO A 161 15.20 4.23 17.72
CA PRO A 161 14.85 4.86 19.00
C PRO A 161 14.27 3.88 20.03
N SER A 162 13.51 2.87 19.59
CA SER A 162 12.97 1.84 20.48
C SER A 162 14.07 0.89 20.94
N ALA A 163 15.00 0.53 20.05
CA ALA A 163 16.16 -0.31 20.37
C ALA A 163 17.05 0.39 21.39
N VAL A 164 17.39 1.66 21.17
CA VAL A 164 18.17 2.46 22.13
C VAL A 164 17.47 2.57 23.49
N ARG A 165 16.15 2.81 23.51
CA ARG A 165 15.38 2.82 24.78
C ARG A 165 15.43 1.49 25.51
N GLN A 166 15.33 0.37 24.79
CA GLN A 166 15.38 -0.96 25.38
C GLN A 166 16.78 -1.29 25.90
N ILE A 167 17.83 -0.85 25.19
CA ILE A 167 19.24 -0.96 25.65
C ILE A 167 19.44 -0.13 26.90
N LEU A 168 19.00 1.13 26.91
CA LEU A 168 19.13 2.01 28.08
C LEU A 168 18.34 1.45 29.27
N ASN A 169 17.13 0.92 29.08
CA ASN A 169 16.37 0.27 30.17
C ASN A 169 16.99 -1.05 30.67
N ALA A 170 17.77 -1.73 29.84
CA ALA A 170 18.47 -2.96 30.22
C ALA A 170 19.85 -2.68 30.85
N VAL A 171 20.47 -1.55 30.49
CA VAL A 171 21.74 -1.05 31.03
C VAL A 171 21.52 -0.22 32.31
N ASP A 172 20.34 0.40 32.47
CA ASP A 172 19.82 0.98 33.70
C ASP A 172 18.72 0.10 34.33
N PRO A 173 19.03 -0.86 35.21
CA PRO A 173 18.56 -0.66 36.57
C PRO A 173 19.30 0.58 37.07
N GLY A 174 18.62 1.72 37.14
CA GLY A 174 19.26 2.95 37.62
C GLY A 174 20.11 2.65 38.86
N PRO A 175 21.35 3.19 38.96
CA PRO A 175 22.25 2.90 40.07
C PRO A 175 21.67 3.48 41.37
N ALA A 176 20.80 2.73 42.03
CA ALA A 176 20.63 2.81 43.46
C ALA A 176 21.77 2.01 44.10
N SER A 177 22.92 2.67 44.26
CA SER A 177 23.99 2.39 45.25
C SER A 177 25.39 2.61 44.66
N GLU A 178 25.80 3.87 44.51
CA GLU A 178 27.16 4.36 44.86
C GLU A 178 27.29 5.89 44.63
N PHE A 179 26.32 6.66 45.15
CA PHE A 179 26.59 8.02 45.64
C PHE A 179 25.76 8.22 46.90
N ALA A 180 26.24 7.64 48.00
CA ALA A 180 25.92 8.19 49.31
C ALA A 180 26.63 9.55 49.42
N CYS A 181 25.99 10.63 48.96
CA CYS A 181 26.39 11.99 49.29
C CYS A 181 25.16 12.92 49.28
N SER A 182 24.54 12.97 50.46
CA SER A 182 23.65 14.01 51.02
C SER A 182 22.69 14.76 50.07
N SER A 183 21.57 14.12 49.73
CA SER A 183 20.34 14.86 49.36
C SER A 183 19.74 15.68 50.52
N GLU A 184 20.31 15.59 51.73
CA GLU A 184 20.04 16.49 52.85
C GLU A 184 20.75 17.86 52.73
N SER A 185 21.80 17.98 51.91
CA SER A 185 22.59 19.23 51.83
C SER A 185 21.92 20.32 51.00
N LEU A 186 21.16 20.00 49.94
CA LEU A 186 20.58 21.05 49.09
C LEU A 186 19.30 21.66 49.67
N LYS A 187 18.50 20.90 50.44
CA LYS A 187 17.33 21.44 51.15
C LYS A 187 17.74 22.32 52.33
N SER A 188 18.75 21.92 53.11
CA SER A 188 19.27 22.73 54.22
C SER A 188 19.96 24.02 53.75
N ILE A 189 20.69 23.99 52.61
CA ILE A 189 21.30 25.20 52.03
C ILE A 189 20.23 26.15 51.47
N ALA A 190 19.16 25.64 50.85
CA ALA A 190 18.04 26.46 50.37
C ALA A 190 17.23 27.10 51.52
N GLU A 191 17.02 26.37 52.62
CA GLU A 191 16.35 26.89 53.82
C GLU A 191 17.21 27.95 54.56
N MET A 192 18.53 27.77 54.65
CA MET A 192 19.43 28.80 55.22
C MET A 192 19.53 30.06 54.36
N ALA A 193 19.49 29.96 53.03
CA ALA A 193 19.54 31.12 52.14
C ALA A 193 18.26 31.98 52.25
N LEU A 194 17.09 31.35 52.44
CA LEU A 194 15.81 32.03 52.67
C LEU A 194 15.70 32.63 54.09
N ALA A 195 16.33 32.01 55.09
CA ALA A 195 16.43 32.58 56.45
C ALA A 195 17.50 33.69 56.58
N GLY A 196 18.55 33.67 55.76
CA GLY A 196 19.62 34.69 55.76
C GLY A 196 19.25 36.01 55.10
N GLN A 197 18.38 36.01 54.07
CA GLN A 197 17.90 37.24 53.43
C GLN A 197 16.89 38.02 54.28
N SER A 198 16.26 37.38 55.27
CA SER A 198 15.39 38.05 56.24
C SER A 198 16.13 38.56 57.49
N ALA A 199 17.41 38.20 57.68
CA ALA A 199 18.27 38.70 58.76
C ALA A 199 19.17 39.89 58.35
N SER A 200 19.49 40.06 57.06
CA SER A 200 20.29 41.21 56.58
C SER A 200 19.53 42.54 56.49
N MET A 201 18.21 42.56 56.70
CA MET A 201 17.39 43.79 56.75
C MET A 201 17.04 44.24 58.19
N ARG A 202 17.61 43.62 59.24
CA ARG A 202 17.33 43.97 60.65
C ARG A 202 18.56 44.39 61.49
N SER A 203 19.75 44.56 60.91
CA SER A 203 20.98 44.96 61.63
C SER A 203 21.58 46.33 61.24
N GLU A 204 20.90 47.17 60.46
CA GLU A 204 21.33 48.58 60.19
C GLU A 204 20.38 49.63 60.79
N ARG A 205 19.69 49.30 61.90
CA ARG A 205 19.04 50.29 62.78
C ARG A 205 19.33 49.99 64.24
N GLN A 206 20.61 50.08 64.62
CA GLN A 206 21.02 50.45 65.97
C GLN A 206 22.50 50.85 65.96
N VAL A 207 22.76 52.07 65.45
CA VAL A 207 23.51 53.10 66.16
C VAL A 207 22.71 54.38 66.04
#